data_AF-A0A976CKF2-F1
#
_entry.id   AF-A0A976CKF2-F1
#
_cell.length_a   1.000
_cell.length_b   1.000
_cell.length_c   1.000
_cell.angle_alpha   90.00
_cell.angle_beta   90.00
_cell.angle_gamma   90.00
#
_symmetry.space_group_name_H-M   'P 1'
#
loop_
_entity.id
_entity.type
_entity.pdbx_description
1 polymer ?
#
loop_
_entity_poly.entity_id
_entity_poly.type
_entity_poly.pdbx_seq_one_letter_code
_entity_poly.pdbx_strand_id
1 'polypeptide(L)'
;MVNIGGTFGFDFLLGTPGNDTMRGFAANDTVQGLAGNDLIFGDRDNDSIAGNEGADTLFGGQGSDTIYGGQGEDAINGDRGNDLLIGGEGKDILTGGAGDDLFVLENTSPAPTVAQADVIADFGSGNDKIVLTEGIKFSDLNISVSDNQTVMQNKNSGNYLGVISGRFNLTESNFISLFGGIDTGQLLPVSVNAIVGAGAIGLEVAKTPQEQAIGLMFRTELPDDRGMLFPIAPARNVRFWMRNVQIDLDMIFLREGIVQAIIPNVPPCFSDACPNYGPDVPVDGVIELKGGRAAELGLKVGDRIANLP
;
A
#
# COMPACT_ATOMS: atom_id res chain seq x y z
N MET A 1 -9.33 15.72 -19.09
CA MET A 1 -7.96 15.64 -19.65
C MET A 1 -7.20 16.87 -19.26
N VAL A 2 -6.67 16.83 -18.03
CA VAL A 2 -5.67 17.77 -17.53
C VAL A 2 -4.31 17.09 -17.63
N ASN A 3 -3.28 17.87 -17.98
CA ASN A 3 -1.89 17.41 -17.91
C ASN A 3 -1.30 17.92 -16.60
N ILE A 4 -0.86 17.01 -15.73
CA ILE A 4 -0.29 17.31 -14.42
C ILE A 4 1.13 16.75 -14.41
N GLY A 5 2.12 17.60 -14.16
CA GLY A 5 3.52 17.18 -14.13
C GLY A 5 4.16 17.61 -12.84
N GLY A 6 4.96 16.71 -12.26
CA GLY A 6 5.88 17.01 -11.18
C GLY A 6 7.08 17.84 -11.63
N THR A 7 8.05 17.88 -10.74
CA THR A 7 9.36 18.50 -10.87
C THR A 7 10.40 17.40 -11.12
N PHE A 8 11.63 17.55 -10.61
CA PHE A 8 12.65 16.48 -10.63
C PHE A 8 13.04 16.07 -9.20
N GLY A 9 12.26 16.51 -8.22
CA GLY A 9 12.40 16.12 -6.83
C GLY A 9 11.14 15.41 -6.38
N PHE A 10 11.10 14.98 -5.11
CA PHE A 10 9.91 14.34 -4.55
C PHE A 10 8.67 15.22 -4.75
N ASP A 11 7.67 14.67 -5.41
CA ASP A 11 6.41 15.32 -5.69
C ASP A 11 5.22 14.55 -5.10
N PHE A 12 4.23 15.35 -4.71
CA PHE A 12 2.90 14.85 -4.43
C PHE A 12 1.95 15.35 -5.52
N LEU A 13 1.46 14.44 -6.36
CA LEU A 13 0.59 14.73 -7.49
C LEU A 13 -0.83 14.21 -7.22
N LEU A 14 -1.80 15.10 -7.38
CA LEU A 14 -3.22 14.80 -7.25
C LEU A 14 -3.94 15.17 -8.54
N GLY A 15 -4.65 14.20 -9.10
CA GLY A 15 -5.51 14.34 -10.26
C GLY A 15 -6.80 15.09 -9.95
N THR A 16 -7.72 15.02 -10.90
CA THR A 16 -9.06 15.57 -10.83
C THR A 16 -10.09 14.45 -10.96
N PRO A 17 -11.39 14.70 -10.75
CA PRO A 17 -12.41 13.67 -10.96
C PRO A 17 -12.68 13.28 -12.43
N GLY A 18 -11.79 13.61 -13.37
CA GLY A 18 -11.94 13.19 -14.76
C GLY A 18 -10.59 12.86 -15.37
N ASN A 19 -10.60 12.15 -16.49
CA ASN A 19 -9.41 11.57 -17.12
C ASN A 19 -8.23 12.54 -17.20
N ASP A 20 -7.10 12.18 -16.64
CA ASP A 20 -5.90 13.00 -16.54
C ASP A 20 -4.67 12.30 -17.14
N THR A 21 -3.65 13.09 -17.43
CA THR A 21 -2.32 12.58 -17.79
C THR A 21 -1.33 13.13 -16.81
N MET A 22 -0.72 12.24 -16.03
CA MET A 22 0.13 12.60 -14.90
C MET A 22 1.54 12.03 -15.04
N ARG A 23 2.54 12.77 -14.55
CA ARG A 23 3.94 12.37 -14.67
C ARG A 23 4.78 12.85 -13.49
N GLY A 24 5.43 11.91 -12.78
CA GLY A 24 6.34 12.16 -11.65
C GLY A 24 7.70 12.73 -12.08
N PHE A 25 8.33 12.08 -13.06
CA PHE A 25 9.67 12.33 -13.62
C PHE A 25 10.83 11.67 -12.88
N ALA A 26 11.29 12.23 -11.77
CA ALA A 26 12.47 11.72 -11.08
C ALA A 26 12.38 12.02 -9.59
N ALA A 27 13.09 11.22 -8.79
CA ALA A 27 12.85 11.03 -7.37
C ALA A 27 11.56 10.26 -7.10
N ASN A 28 11.45 9.78 -5.86
CA ASN A 28 10.33 8.98 -5.41
C ASN A 28 9.06 9.82 -5.32
N ASP A 29 8.09 9.63 -6.19
CA ASP A 29 6.88 10.43 -6.24
C ASP A 29 5.67 9.69 -5.66
N THR A 30 4.66 10.45 -5.26
CA THR A 30 3.35 9.91 -4.89
C THR A 30 2.28 10.52 -5.79
N VAL A 31 1.59 9.68 -6.55
CA VAL A 31 0.67 10.10 -7.61
C VAL A 31 -0.70 9.46 -7.43
N GLN A 32 -1.76 10.26 -7.49
CA GLN A 32 -3.15 9.81 -7.34
C GLN A 32 -4.05 10.32 -8.44
N GLY A 33 -4.69 9.42 -9.19
CA GLY A 33 -5.62 9.74 -10.28
C GLY A 33 -6.95 10.34 -9.84
N LEU A 34 -7.54 9.74 -8.80
CA LEU A 34 -8.87 10.01 -8.26
C LEU A 34 -9.99 9.34 -9.05
N ALA A 35 -10.60 10.04 -10.01
CA ALA A 35 -11.69 9.45 -10.77
C ALA A 35 -11.52 9.73 -12.25
N GLY A 36 -12.02 8.83 -13.08
CA GLY A 36 -11.85 8.91 -14.53
C GLY A 36 -10.73 8.00 -15.00
N ASN A 37 -10.57 7.90 -16.32
CA ASN A 37 -9.60 6.99 -16.90
C ASN A 37 -8.27 7.72 -17.11
N ASP A 38 -7.34 7.48 -16.22
CA ASP A 38 -6.09 8.21 -16.10
C ASP A 38 -4.92 7.51 -16.78
N LEU A 39 -3.95 8.32 -17.19
CA LEU A 39 -2.67 7.86 -17.71
C LEU A 39 -1.57 8.38 -16.80
N ILE A 40 -0.93 7.51 -16.04
CA ILE A 40 0.03 7.89 -14.99
C ILE A 40 1.41 7.29 -15.27
N PHE A 41 2.45 8.12 -15.17
CA PHE A 41 3.86 7.72 -15.28
C PHE A 41 4.64 8.12 -14.02
N GLY A 42 5.25 7.17 -13.31
CA GLY A 42 6.24 7.45 -12.27
C GLY A 42 7.58 7.95 -12.85
N ASP A 43 8.02 7.28 -13.92
CA ASP A 43 9.26 7.50 -14.68
C ASP A 43 10.55 6.98 -13.98
N ARG A 44 11.04 7.57 -12.89
CA ARG A 44 12.32 7.17 -12.28
C ARG A 44 12.29 7.24 -10.77
N ASP A 45 13.15 6.41 -10.18
CA ASP A 45 13.24 6.16 -8.75
C ASP A 45 11.95 5.49 -8.24
N ASN A 46 11.77 5.37 -6.92
CA ASN A 46 10.73 4.49 -6.38
C ASN A 46 9.43 5.24 -6.15
N ASP A 47 8.43 4.98 -6.97
CA ASP A 47 7.17 5.70 -7.02
C ASP A 47 6.03 4.95 -6.33
N SER A 48 5.08 5.73 -5.82
CA SER A 48 3.80 5.24 -5.30
C SER A 48 2.68 5.79 -6.16
N ILE A 49 1.96 4.90 -6.85
CA ILE A 49 0.95 5.27 -7.84
C ILE A 49 -0.38 4.63 -7.47
N ALA A 50 -1.44 5.43 -7.43
CA ALA A 50 -2.82 4.97 -7.27
C ALA A 50 -3.69 5.55 -8.39
N GLY A 51 -4.30 4.69 -9.21
CA GLY A 51 -5.31 5.09 -10.19
C GLY A 51 -6.57 5.60 -9.50
N ASN A 52 -7.11 4.77 -8.61
CA ASN A 52 -8.40 4.93 -7.91
C ASN A 52 -9.59 4.57 -8.82
N GLU A 53 -10.58 5.43 -9.03
CA GLU A 53 -11.78 5.06 -9.80
C GLU A 53 -11.58 5.28 -11.29
N GLY A 54 -11.82 4.27 -12.12
CA GLY A 54 -11.76 4.38 -13.57
C GLY A 54 -10.93 3.27 -14.19
N ALA A 55 -10.93 3.19 -15.52
CA ALA A 55 -10.07 2.26 -16.24
C ALA A 55 -8.74 2.95 -16.55
N ASP A 56 -7.75 2.72 -15.70
CA ASP A 56 -6.49 3.45 -15.68
C ASP A 56 -5.37 2.74 -16.43
N THR A 57 -4.37 3.51 -16.85
CA THR A 57 -3.12 2.99 -17.40
C THR A 57 -1.94 3.55 -16.60
N LEU A 58 -1.26 2.67 -15.88
CA LEU A 58 -0.28 3.03 -14.87
C LEU A 58 1.10 2.45 -15.23
N PHE A 59 2.11 3.30 -15.25
CA PHE A 59 3.51 2.92 -15.49
C PHE A 59 4.38 3.34 -14.30
N GLY A 60 5.05 2.39 -13.65
CA GLY A 60 6.02 2.64 -12.58
C GLY A 60 7.25 3.34 -13.15
N GLY A 61 8.03 2.62 -13.96
CA GLY A 61 9.16 3.18 -14.70
C GLY A 61 10.46 2.51 -14.28
N GLN A 62 11.40 3.27 -13.73
CA GLN A 62 12.64 2.71 -13.18
C GLN A 62 12.62 2.85 -11.68
N GLY A 63 12.63 1.76 -10.92
CA GLY A 63 12.60 1.86 -9.48
C GLY A 63 12.01 0.63 -8.86
N SER A 64 11.88 0.63 -7.54
CA SER A 64 10.98 -0.32 -6.89
C SER A 64 9.69 0.42 -6.61
N ASP A 65 8.74 0.27 -7.52
CA ASP A 65 7.50 1.01 -7.52
C ASP A 65 6.41 0.23 -6.77
N THR A 66 5.39 0.93 -6.32
CA THR A 66 4.16 0.30 -5.85
C THR A 66 2.98 0.94 -6.52
N ILE A 67 2.19 0.11 -7.20
CA ILE A 67 1.14 0.56 -8.09
C ILE A 67 -0.16 -0.14 -7.73
N TYR A 68 -1.19 0.67 -7.48
CA TYR A 68 -2.56 0.23 -7.22
C TYR A 68 -3.49 0.76 -8.31
N GLY A 69 -4.19 -0.12 -9.02
CA GLY A 69 -5.18 0.23 -10.03
C GLY A 69 -6.37 0.95 -9.39
N GLY A 70 -7.10 0.23 -8.54
CA GLY A 70 -8.25 0.77 -7.83
C GLY A 70 -9.54 0.09 -8.26
N GLN A 71 -10.53 0.86 -8.70
CA GLN A 71 -11.78 0.34 -9.24
C GLN A 71 -11.81 0.53 -10.75
N GLY A 72 -11.90 -0.54 -11.53
CA GLY A 72 -12.02 -0.45 -12.97
C GLY A 72 -11.37 -1.61 -13.69
N GLU A 73 -11.16 -1.47 -15.00
CA GLU A 73 -10.32 -2.43 -15.73
C GLU A 73 -8.98 -1.76 -16.00
N ASP A 74 -8.00 -2.03 -15.16
CA ASP A 74 -6.74 -1.31 -15.15
C ASP A 74 -5.64 -2.03 -15.93
N ALA A 75 -4.75 -1.24 -16.53
CA ALA A 75 -3.54 -1.72 -17.18
C ALA A 75 -2.32 -1.20 -16.42
N ILE A 76 -1.63 -2.10 -15.72
CA ILE A 76 -0.52 -1.78 -14.82
C ILE A 76 0.78 -2.37 -15.36
N ASN A 77 1.83 -1.55 -15.41
CA ASN A 77 3.17 -1.95 -15.81
C ASN A 77 4.23 -1.41 -14.82
N GLY A 78 4.95 -2.30 -14.14
CA GLY A 78 6.07 -1.94 -13.26
C GLY A 78 7.31 -1.43 -14.01
N ASP A 79 7.48 -1.88 -15.26
CA ASP A 79 8.63 -1.61 -16.13
C ASP A 79 9.97 -2.20 -15.61
N ARG A 80 10.76 -1.48 -14.81
CA ARG A 80 12.08 -1.92 -14.37
C ARG A 80 12.25 -1.74 -12.87
N GLY A 81 12.73 -2.81 -12.25
CA GLY A 81 13.10 -2.89 -10.85
C GLY A 81 12.16 -3.86 -10.16
N ASN A 82 12.08 -3.80 -8.83
CA ASN A 82 11.31 -4.79 -8.08
C ASN A 82 10.01 -4.14 -7.63
N ASP A 83 8.92 -4.48 -8.30
CA ASP A 83 7.66 -3.74 -8.19
C ASP A 83 6.60 -4.51 -7.40
N LEU A 84 5.69 -3.78 -6.76
CA LEU A 84 4.51 -4.32 -6.11
C LEU A 84 3.25 -3.86 -6.85
N LEU A 85 2.54 -4.80 -7.47
CA LEU A 85 1.40 -4.52 -8.33
C LEU A 85 0.11 -5.08 -7.75
N ILE A 86 -0.89 -4.22 -7.61
CA ILE A 86 -2.22 -4.54 -7.09
C ILE A 86 -3.24 -4.01 -8.10
N GLY A 87 -4.05 -4.90 -8.69
CA GLY A 87 -5.10 -4.50 -9.63
C GLY A 87 -6.23 -3.75 -8.93
N GLY A 88 -6.89 -4.43 -7.99
CA GLY A 88 -8.02 -3.89 -7.25
C GLY A 88 -9.34 -4.53 -7.68
N GLU A 89 -10.40 -3.73 -7.69
CA GLU A 89 -11.71 -4.17 -8.17
C GLU A 89 -11.77 -4.10 -9.69
N GLY A 90 -12.12 -5.23 -10.29
CA GLY A 90 -12.41 -5.33 -11.71
C GLY A 90 -11.55 -6.41 -12.36
N LYS A 91 -11.19 -6.19 -13.62
CA LYS A 91 -10.40 -7.17 -14.37
C LYS A 91 -9.16 -6.49 -14.91
N ASP A 92 -8.06 -6.72 -14.23
CA ASP A 92 -6.84 -5.97 -14.45
C ASP A 92 -5.81 -6.75 -15.26
N ILE A 93 -4.90 -6.02 -15.87
CA ILE A 93 -3.74 -6.57 -16.57
C ILE A 93 -2.49 -6.06 -15.86
N LEU A 94 -1.75 -6.96 -15.25
CA LEU A 94 -0.54 -6.68 -14.47
C LEU A 94 0.69 -7.16 -15.23
N THR A 95 1.61 -6.27 -15.52
CA THR A 95 2.91 -6.56 -16.14
C THR A 95 4.01 -6.14 -15.18
N GLY A 96 4.81 -7.08 -14.68
CA GLY A 96 5.90 -6.78 -13.74
C GLY A 96 7.04 -6.05 -14.43
N GLY A 97 7.42 -6.53 -15.62
CA GLY A 97 8.57 -6.04 -16.34
C GLY A 97 9.83 -6.78 -15.92
N ALA A 98 10.89 -6.04 -15.61
CA ALA A 98 12.19 -6.63 -15.29
C ALA A 98 12.55 -6.43 -13.83
N GLY A 99 12.71 -7.52 -13.08
CA GLY A 99 13.15 -7.51 -11.69
C GLY A 99 12.42 -8.59 -10.91
N ASP A 100 12.53 -8.57 -9.59
CA ASP A 100 11.82 -9.54 -8.74
C ASP A 100 10.50 -8.92 -8.26
N ASP A 101 9.41 -9.20 -8.99
CA ASP A 101 8.13 -8.51 -8.79
C ASP A 101 7.15 -9.27 -7.88
N LEU A 102 6.23 -8.51 -7.27
CA LEU A 102 5.15 -9.01 -6.43
C LEU A 102 3.80 -8.68 -7.06
N PHE A 103 3.04 -9.71 -7.41
CA PHE A 103 1.68 -9.57 -7.92
C PHE A 103 0.68 -9.93 -6.82
N VAL A 104 -0.17 -8.99 -6.44
CA VAL A 104 -1.17 -9.19 -5.39
C VAL A 104 -2.46 -9.66 -6.03
N LEU A 105 -2.97 -10.80 -5.57
CA LEU A 105 -4.28 -11.30 -5.96
C LEU A 105 -5.22 -11.19 -4.77
N GLU A 106 -6.26 -10.39 -4.93
CA GLU A 106 -7.25 -10.10 -3.91
C GLU A 106 -8.46 -11.01 -4.05
N ASN A 107 -9.17 -11.23 -2.95
CA ASN A 107 -10.42 -12.01 -2.96
C ASN A 107 -11.65 -11.10 -2.75
N THR A 108 -11.41 -9.81 -2.48
CA THR A 108 -12.38 -8.71 -2.47
C THR A 108 -13.02 -8.43 -3.83
N SER A 109 -12.35 -8.76 -4.94
CA SER A 109 -12.88 -8.68 -6.31
C SER A 109 -13.31 -10.07 -6.82
N PRO A 110 -14.55 -10.53 -6.57
CA PRO A 110 -14.96 -11.88 -6.93
C PRO A 110 -15.09 -12.04 -8.46
N ALA A 111 -14.19 -12.82 -9.07
CA ALA A 111 -14.32 -13.25 -10.45
C ALA A 111 -14.95 -14.66 -10.54
N PRO A 112 -16.25 -14.81 -10.87
CA PRO A 112 -16.89 -16.12 -10.97
C PRO A 112 -16.51 -16.89 -12.24
N THR A 113 -15.84 -16.22 -13.20
CA THR A 113 -15.35 -16.84 -14.43
C THR A 113 -13.91 -16.43 -14.71
N VAL A 114 -13.16 -17.29 -15.41
CA VAL A 114 -11.77 -17.00 -15.84
C VAL A 114 -11.68 -15.69 -16.64
N ALA A 115 -12.73 -15.34 -17.39
CA ALA A 115 -12.75 -14.15 -18.23
C ALA A 115 -12.78 -12.83 -17.44
N GLN A 116 -13.17 -12.90 -16.16
CA GLN A 116 -13.28 -11.76 -15.24
C GLN A 116 -12.14 -11.71 -14.23
N ALA A 117 -11.22 -12.69 -14.26
CA ALA A 117 -10.08 -12.71 -13.37
C ALA A 117 -8.95 -11.83 -13.92
N ASP A 118 -8.16 -11.27 -13.01
CA ASP A 118 -6.96 -10.52 -13.35
C ASP A 118 -5.96 -11.36 -14.12
N VAL A 119 -5.17 -10.68 -14.94
CA VAL A 119 -4.18 -11.29 -15.82
C VAL A 119 -2.79 -10.78 -15.47
N ILE A 120 -1.94 -11.68 -14.97
CA ILE A 120 -0.50 -11.46 -14.90
C ILE A 120 0.09 -11.78 -16.28
N ALA A 121 0.66 -10.79 -16.95
CA ALA A 121 1.03 -10.85 -18.37
C ALA A 121 2.40 -11.50 -18.64
N ASP A 122 3.36 -11.39 -17.71
CA ASP A 122 4.78 -11.68 -17.96
C ASP A 122 5.51 -12.38 -16.81
N PHE A 123 4.78 -13.12 -15.97
CA PHE A 123 5.31 -13.83 -14.81
C PHE A 123 6.58 -14.65 -15.12
N GLY A 124 7.55 -14.59 -14.21
CA GLY A 124 8.83 -15.25 -14.32
C GLY A 124 9.91 -14.43 -15.03
N SER A 125 9.71 -13.12 -15.21
CA SER A 125 10.71 -12.18 -15.72
C SER A 125 11.66 -11.71 -14.61
N GLY A 126 12.16 -12.68 -13.85
CA GLY A 126 12.83 -12.48 -12.56
C GLY A 126 12.43 -13.59 -11.59
N ASN A 127 12.56 -13.35 -10.28
CA ASN A 127 12.13 -14.26 -9.22
C ASN A 127 10.75 -13.89 -8.65
N ASP A 128 9.80 -13.59 -9.52
CA ASP A 128 8.48 -13.07 -9.19
C ASP A 128 7.71 -13.95 -8.20
N LYS A 129 6.87 -13.31 -7.39
CA LYS A 129 5.98 -13.96 -6.43
C LYS A 129 4.54 -13.47 -6.56
N ILE A 130 3.64 -14.33 -6.12
CA ILE A 130 2.21 -14.04 -6.02
C ILE A 130 1.86 -13.89 -4.55
N VAL A 131 1.29 -12.76 -4.20
CA VAL A 131 0.85 -12.45 -2.85
C VAL A 131 -0.63 -12.76 -2.74
N LEU A 132 -0.97 -13.67 -1.82
CA LEU A 132 -2.35 -14.02 -1.48
C LEU A 132 -2.72 -13.26 -0.21
N THR A 133 -3.84 -12.55 -0.26
CA THR A 133 -4.35 -11.74 0.85
C THR A 133 -5.49 -12.44 1.58
N GLU A 134 -6.05 -11.79 2.61
CA GLU A 134 -7.25 -12.24 3.33
C GLU A 134 -7.11 -13.63 3.97
N GLY A 135 -5.89 -14.04 4.31
CA GLY A 135 -5.62 -15.34 4.93
C GLY A 135 -5.67 -16.53 3.98
N ILE A 136 -5.77 -16.30 2.66
CA ILE A 136 -5.73 -17.36 1.65
C ILE A 136 -4.33 -17.99 1.63
N LYS A 137 -4.31 -19.32 1.68
CA LYS A 137 -3.08 -20.12 1.63
C LYS A 137 -2.95 -20.79 0.28
N PHE A 138 -1.71 -21.15 -0.08
CA PHE A 138 -1.45 -22.00 -1.25
C PHE A 138 -2.29 -23.29 -1.23
N SER A 139 -2.50 -23.89 -0.04
CA SER A 139 -3.34 -25.08 0.13
C SER A 139 -4.80 -24.87 -0.26
N ASP A 140 -5.27 -23.62 -0.26
CA ASP A 140 -6.64 -23.24 -0.59
C ASP A 140 -6.84 -23.03 -2.09
N LEU A 141 -5.79 -23.18 -2.91
CA LEU A 141 -5.83 -22.97 -4.34
C LEU A 141 -6.01 -24.26 -5.13
N ASN A 142 -6.90 -24.23 -6.12
CA ASN A 142 -6.89 -25.11 -7.28
C ASN A 142 -6.11 -24.42 -8.40
N ILE A 143 -4.95 -24.96 -8.74
CA ILE A 143 -4.12 -24.46 -9.84
C ILE A 143 -4.30 -25.39 -11.03
N SER A 144 -4.66 -24.83 -12.18
CA SER A 144 -4.85 -25.58 -13.41
C SER A 144 -4.10 -24.92 -14.56
N VAL A 145 -3.60 -25.74 -15.51
CA VAL A 145 -2.87 -25.25 -16.68
C VAL A 145 -3.60 -25.71 -17.93
N SER A 146 -4.15 -24.76 -18.69
CA SER A 146 -4.88 -25.01 -19.94
C SER A 146 -4.68 -23.84 -20.90
N ASP A 147 -4.74 -24.09 -22.20
CA ASP A 147 -4.76 -23.03 -23.24
C ASP A 147 -3.68 -21.94 -23.10
N ASN A 148 -2.46 -22.35 -22.72
CA ASN A 148 -1.32 -21.47 -22.48
C ASN A 148 -1.56 -20.45 -21.35
N GLN A 149 -2.35 -20.84 -20.36
CA GLN A 149 -2.62 -20.08 -19.15
C GLN A 149 -2.43 -20.97 -17.93
N THR A 150 -2.06 -20.34 -16.82
CA THR A 150 -2.05 -20.95 -15.50
C THR A 150 -3.08 -20.23 -14.66
N VAL A 151 -4.14 -20.94 -14.27
CA VAL A 151 -5.31 -20.39 -13.63
C VAL A 151 -5.28 -20.74 -12.14
N MET A 152 -5.47 -19.74 -11.29
CA MET A 152 -5.53 -19.89 -9.84
C MET A 152 -6.97 -19.65 -9.38
N GLN A 153 -7.58 -20.68 -8.83
CA GLN A 153 -8.96 -20.62 -8.32
C GLN A 153 -8.97 -20.90 -6.82
N ASN A 154 -9.73 -20.12 -6.06
CA ASN A 154 -9.97 -20.37 -4.65
C ASN A 154 -10.93 -21.56 -4.49
N LYS A 155 -10.51 -22.61 -3.78
CA LYS A 155 -11.30 -23.82 -3.53
C LYS A 155 -12.57 -23.56 -2.73
N ASN A 156 -12.53 -22.59 -1.82
CA ASN A 156 -13.59 -22.34 -0.85
C ASN A 156 -14.73 -21.55 -1.49
N SER A 157 -14.40 -20.48 -2.23
CA SER A 157 -15.40 -19.64 -2.90
C SER A 157 -15.77 -20.15 -4.29
N GLY A 158 -14.85 -20.86 -4.96
CA GLY A 158 -14.98 -21.20 -6.39
C GLY A 158 -14.66 -20.04 -7.33
N ASN A 159 -14.32 -18.86 -6.80
CA ASN A 159 -13.92 -17.71 -7.60
C ASN A 159 -12.48 -17.87 -8.09
N TYR A 160 -12.20 -17.28 -9.24
CA TYR A 160 -10.88 -17.20 -9.83
C TYR A 160 -10.15 -16.00 -9.21
N LEU A 161 -8.94 -16.23 -8.69
CA LEU A 161 -8.13 -15.17 -8.10
C LEU A 161 -7.25 -14.49 -9.14
N GLY A 162 -6.88 -15.21 -10.20
CA GLY A 162 -6.03 -14.65 -11.25
C GLY A 162 -5.60 -15.68 -12.27
N VAL A 163 -5.13 -15.18 -13.40
CA VAL A 163 -4.63 -15.95 -14.53
C VAL A 163 -3.24 -15.45 -14.86
N ILE A 164 -2.29 -16.37 -15.03
CA ILE A 164 -0.98 -16.06 -15.59
C ILE A 164 -0.99 -16.42 -17.06
N SER A 165 -0.57 -15.49 -17.90
CA SER A 165 -0.29 -15.72 -19.31
C SER A 165 0.94 -16.62 -19.43
N GLY A 166 0.74 -17.88 -19.78
CA GLY A 166 1.78 -18.90 -19.92
C GLY A 166 1.53 -20.16 -19.10
N ARG A 167 2.35 -21.19 -19.35
CA ARG A 167 2.27 -22.47 -18.65
C ARG A 167 3.33 -22.55 -17.56
N PHE A 168 2.90 -22.39 -16.31
CA PHE A 168 3.78 -22.41 -15.14
C PHE A 168 3.44 -23.58 -14.24
N ASN A 169 4.47 -24.23 -13.73
CA ASN A 169 4.33 -25.23 -12.68
C ASN A 169 4.53 -24.56 -11.31
N LEU A 170 3.48 -23.87 -10.85
CA LEU A 170 3.55 -23.11 -9.61
C LEU A 170 3.60 -24.06 -8.40
N THR A 171 4.46 -23.72 -7.45
CA THR A 171 4.63 -24.41 -6.16
C THR A 171 4.42 -23.42 -5.04
N GLU A 172 4.30 -23.89 -3.79
CA GLU A 172 4.18 -23.03 -2.61
C GLU A 172 5.27 -21.95 -2.54
N SER A 173 6.48 -22.24 -3.04
CA SER A 173 7.58 -21.27 -3.06
C SER A 173 7.33 -20.05 -3.94
N ASN A 174 6.38 -20.10 -4.87
CA ASN A 174 5.98 -18.98 -5.71
C ASN A 174 5.01 -18.02 -5.01
N PHE A 175 4.51 -18.39 -3.83
CA PHE A 175 3.48 -17.63 -3.13
C PHE A 175 3.95 -17.07 -1.80
N ILE A 176 3.35 -15.95 -1.42
CA ILE A 176 3.42 -15.35 -0.09
C ILE A 176 1.97 -15.25 0.40
N SER A 177 1.65 -15.85 1.54
CA SER A 177 0.31 -15.76 2.13
C SER A 177 0.30 -14.80 3.31
N LEU A 178 -0.54 -13.77 3.23
CA LEU A 178 -0.75 -12.79 4.29
C LEU A 178 -2.06 -13.09 5.05
N PHE A 179 -2.06 -12.87 6.35
CA PHE A 179 -3.25 -13.08 7.20
C PHE A 179 -4.29 -11.93 7.11
N GLY A 180 -3.98 -10.83 6.42
CA GLY A 180 -4.86 -9.67 6.21
C GLY A 180 -4.89 -9.21 4.75
N GLY A 181 -5.75 -8.23 4.44
CA GLY A 181 -5.78 -7.54 3.15
C GLY A 181 -4.56 -6.64 2.93
N ILE A 182 -4.35 -6.22 1.68
CA ILE A 182 -3.60 -5.00 1.37
C ILE A 182 -4.68 -3.94 1.13
N ASP A 183 -5.27 -3.40 2.21
CA ASP A 183 -6.48 -2.55 2.08
C ASP A 183 -6.19 -1.37 1.15
N THR A 184 -6.93 -1.28 0.03
CA THR A 184 -7.21 -0.06 -0.77
C THR A 184 -6.07 0.98 -0.79
N GLY A 185 -4.87 0.56 -1.22
CA GLY A 185 -3.66 1.42 -1.26
C GLY A 185 -2.68 1.24 -0.09
N GLN A 186 -2.71 0.13 0.65
CA GLN A 186 -1.72 -0.22 1.68
C GLN A 186 -0.34 -0.52 1.06
N LEU A 187 0.52 0.48 1.07
CA LEU A 187 1.88 0.44 0.51
C LEU A 187 2.92 -0.35 1.33
N LEU A 188 2.57 -1.09 2.39
CA LEU A 188 3.56 -1.85 3.16
C LEU A 188 3.03 -3.18 3.71
N PRO A 189 3.80 -4.29 3.63
CA PRO A 189 3.53 -5.48 4.42
C PRO A 189 3.63 -5.14 5.92
N VAL A 190 2.63 -5.58 6.70
CA VAL A 190 2.65 -5.52 8.16
C VAL A 190 3.99 -6.06 8.65
N SER A 191 4.74 -5.20 9.33
CA SER A 191 6.14 -5.48 9.65
C SER A 191 6.32 -5.95 11.08
N VAL A 192 5.41 -5.58 12.00
CA VAL A 192 5.50 -5.92 13.43
C VAL A 192 4.12 -6.03 14.08
N ASN A 193 3.94 -6.99 15.01
CA ASN A 193 2.79 -7.06 15.91
C ASN A 193 3.18 -6.51 17.29
N ALA A 194 2.64 -5.35 17.66
CA ALA A 194 2.92 -4.68 18.93
C ALA A 194 1.77 -4.84 19.93
N ILE A 195 2.09 -4.74 21.22
CA ILE A 195 1.06 -4.60 22.26
C ILE A 195 0.95 -3.13 22.62
N VAL A 196 -0.19 -2.53 22.27
CA VAL A 196 -0.51 -1.12 22.49
C VAL A 196 -1.68 -1.03 23.46
N GLY A 197 -1.40 -0.59 24.70
CA GLY A 197 -2.40 -0.60 25.76
C GLY A 197 -2.92 -2.02 26.01
N ALA A 198 -4.24 -2.19 25.91
CA ALA A 198 -4.90 -3.48 26.11
C ALA A 198 -4.99 -4.36 24.84
N GLY A 199 -4.54 -3.90 23.67
CA GLY A 199 -4.74 -4.58 22.38
C GLY A 199 -3.45 -4.96 21.66
N ALA A 200 -3.53 -6.00 20.83
CA ALA A 200 -2.51 -6.32 19.84
C ALA A 200 -2.82 -5.53 18.56
N ILE A 201 -1.83 -4.81 18.03
CA ILE A 201 -1.95 -3.98 16.84
C ILE A 201 -0.89 -4.40 15.82
N GLY A 202 -1.30 -4.63 14.58
CA GLY A 202 -0.40 -4.80 13.45
C GLY A 202 0.11 -3.46 12.95
N LEU A 203 1.42 -3.22 13.05
CA LEU A 203 2.06 -1.98 12.64
C LEU A 203 2.82 -2.17 11.32
N GLU A 204 2.47 -1.35 10.34
CA GLU A 204 3.31 -1.09 9.16
C GLU A 204 4.49 -0.22 9.61
N VAL A 205 5.73 -0.55 9.22
CA VAL A 205 6.91 0.17 9.72
C VAL A 205 7.51 1.03 8.61
N ALA A 206 7.36 2.34 8.74
CA ALA A 206 7.95 3.34 7.86
C ALA A 206 9.43 3.60 8.22
N LYS A 207 10.32 2.76 7.71
CA LYS A 207 11.76 2.77 7.99
C LYS A 207 12.51 3.83 7.19
N THR A 208 12.14 4.06 5.94
CA THR A 208 12.84 5.00 5.05
C THR A 208 12.31 6.42 5.26
N PRO A 209 13.14 7.46 5.01
CA PRO A 209 12.66 8.85 5.04
C PRO A 209 11.42 9.07 4.16
N GLN A 210 11.30 8.33 3.07
CA GLN A 210 10.19 8.40 2.13
C GLN A 210 8.92 7.78 2.71
N GLU A 211 9.00 6.56 3.25
CA GLU A 211 7.86 5.94 3.95
C GLU A 211 7.38 6.83 5.10
N GLN A 212 8.30 7.50 5.82
CA GLN A 212 7.95 8.43 6.90
C GLN A 212 7.32 9.73 6.41
N ALA A 213 7.71 10.21 5.23
CA ALA A 213 7.14 11.41 4.64
C ALA A 213 5.72 11.17 4.10
N ILE A 214 5.47 9.97 3.55
CA ILE A 214 4.16 9.53 3.06
C ILE A 214 3.23 9.23 4.24
N GLY A 215 3.70 8.46 5.23
CA GLY A 215 2.88 8.05 6.36
C GLY A 215 1.56 7.41 5.94
N LEU A 216 0.45 7.92 6.47
CA LEU A 216 -0.91 7.47 6.15
C LEU A 216 -1.63 8.40 5.14
N MET A 217 -0.89 9.17 4.34
CA MET A 217 -1.51 10.03 3.32
C MET A 217 -2.43 9.23 2.40
N PHE A 218 -3.56 9.85 2.04
CA PHE A 218 -4.60 9.37 1.15
C PHE A 218 -5.36 8.11 1.54
N ARG A 219 -4.98 7.46 2.65
CA ARG A 219 -5.79 6.37 3.19
C ARG A 219 -7.18 6.90 3.53
N THR A 220 -8.18 6.25 2.98
CA THR A 220 -9.60 6.53 3.24
C THR A 220 -10.09 5.81 4.49
N GLU A 221 -9.37 4.77 4.93
CA GLU A 221 -9.65 4.02 6.15
C GLU A 221 -8.38 3.49 6.85
N LEU A 222 -8.51 3.19 8.14
CA LEU A 222 -7.51 2.48 8.94
C LEU A 222 -8.24 1.56 9.93
N PRO A 223 -8.08 0.23 9.83
CA PRO A 223 -8.73 -0.71 10.75
C PRO A 223 -8.30 -0.53 12.21
N ASP A 224 -9.19 -0.90 13.15
CA ASP A 224 -8.97 -0.72 14.59
C ASP A 224 -7.82 -1.59 15.16
N ASP A 225 -7.41 -2.64 14.45
CA ASP A 225 -6.30 -3.53 14.78
C ASP A 225 -5.02 -3.21 13.98
N ARG A 226 -4.98 -2.07 13.28
CA ARG A 226 -3.88 -1.64 12.42
C ARG A 226 -3.36 -0.24 12.80
N GLY A 227 -2.14 0.04 12.39
CA GLY A 227 -1.49 1.35 12.53
C GLY A 227 -0.17 1.42 11.79
N MET A 228 0.52 2.55 11.91
CA MET A 228 1.86 2.74 11.35
C MET A 228 2.86 3.14 12.43
N LEU A 229 4.05 2.56 12.39
CA LEU A 229 5.21 2.90 13.22
C LEU A 229 6.24 3.64 12.37
N PHE A 230 6.73 4.76 12.89
CA PHE A 230 7.81 5.57 12.31
C PHE A 230 9.03 5.47 13.23
N PRO A 231 10.03 4.62 12.95
CA PRO A 231 11.26 4.58 13.73
C PRO A 231 12.10 5.84 13.51
N ILE A 232 12.50 6.51 14.59
CA ILE A 232 13.25 7.77 14.53
C ILE A 232 14.67 7.54 15.06
N ALA A 233 15.63 7.39 14.13
CA ALA A 233 17.04 7.18 14.45
C ALA A 233 17.93 8.27 13.79
N PRO A 234 18.76 9.00 14.56
CA PRO A 234 18.79 9.04 16.03
C PRO A 234 17.57 9.77 16.61
N ALA A 235 17.31 9.52 17.89
CA ALA A 235 16.20 10.13 18.60
C ALA A 235 16.29 11.67 18.60
N ARG A 236 15.19 12.35 18.26
CA ARG A 236 15.14 13.81 18.05
C ARG A 236 13.74 14.36 18.26
N ASN A 237 13.62 15.68 18.35
CA ASN A 237 12.31 16.32 18.29
C ASN A 237 11.77 16.16 16.87
N VAL A 238 10.51 15.75 16.76
CA VAL A 238 9.83 15.53 15.48
C VAL A 238 8.59 16.39 15.39
N ARG A 239 8.18 16.65 14.15
CA ARG A 239 6.93 17.32 13.81
C ARG A 239 6.29 16.52 12.68
N PHE A 240 5.06 16.08 12.92
CA PHE A 240 4.21 15.38 11.99
C PHE A 240 3.13 16.35 11.52
N TRP A 241 2.62 16.15 10.32
CA TRP A 241 1.53 16.94 9.77
C TRP A 241 0.46 16.01 9.21
N MET A 242 -0.73 16.56 8.99
CA MET A 242 -1.85 15.80 8.41
C MET A 242 -2.07 16.09 6.95
N ARG A 243 -1.08 16.69 6.27
CA ARG A 243 -1.23 17.08 4.86
C ARG A 243 -1.57 15.84 4.05
N ASN A 244 -2.71 15.89 3.40
CA ASN A 244 -3.29 14.83 2.59
C ASN A 244 -3.71 13.53 3.32
N VAL A 245 -3.76 13.53 4.64
CA VAL A 245 -4.31 12.39 5.40
C VAL A 245 -5.84 12.57 5.48
N GLN A 246 -6.61 11.55 5.08
CA GLN A 246 -8.09 11.63 5.00
C GLN A 246 -8.81 11.09 6.25
N ILE A 247 -8.08 10.45 7.14
CA ILE A 247 -8.58 9.83 8.36
C ILE A 247 -8.13 10.61 9.59
N ASP A 248 -8.98 10.66 10.62
CA ASP A 248 -8.56 11.14 11.94
C ASP A 248 -7.52 10.18 12.51
N LEU A 249 -6.47 10.70 13.16
CA LEU A 249 -5.39 9.90 13.73
C LEU A 249 -5.14 10.20 15.21
N ASP A 250 -4.75 9.18 15.96
CA ASP A 250 -4.07 9.35 17.24
C ASP A 250 -2.56 9.21 17.01
N MET A 251 -1.78 10.24 17.36
CA MET A 251 -0.32 10.22 17.27
C MET A 251 0.31 9.94 18.65
N ILE A 252 1.04 8.83 18.75
CA ILE A 252 1.65 8.33 19.99
C ILE A 252 3.17 8.42 19.85
N PHE A 253 3.79 9.24 20.69
CA PHE A 253 5.23 9.50 20.62
C PHE A 253 5.98 8.70 21.67
N LEU A 254 7.07 8.06 21.27
CA LEU A 254 7.78 7.06 22.06
C LEU A 254 9.24 7.45 22.32
N ARG A 255 9.74 7.03 23.49
CA ARG A 255 11.16 7.00 23.79
C ARG A 255 11.49 5.67 24.46
N GLU A 256 12.34 4.86 23.84
CA GLU A 256 12.76 3.55 24.33
C GLU A 256 11.56 2.64 24.66
N GLY A 257 10.54 2.72 23.80
CA GLY A 257 9.26 2.02 23.92
C GLY A 257 8.32 2.58 25.00
N ILE A 258 8.63 3.72 25.63
CA ILE A 258 7.76 4.39 26.61
C ILE A 258 7.03 5.56 25.96
N VAL A 259 5.70 5.63 26.15
CA VAL A 259 4.86 6.72 25.67
C VAL A 259 5.23 8.04 26.36
N GLN A 260 5.71 9.01 25.56
CA GLN A 260 6.07 10.36 26.00
C GLN A 260 4.89 11.34 25.85
N ALA A 261 4.13 11.19 24.78
CA ALA A 261 2.97 12.03 24.49
C ALA A 261 1.96 11.27 23.64
N ILE A 262 0.68 11.65 23.78
CA ILE A 262 -0.41 11.21 22.93
C ILE A 262 -1.12 12.47 22.46
N ILE A 263 -1.27 12.64 21.15
CA ILE A 263 -2.08 13.69 20.54
C ILE A 263 -3.28 12.98 19.90
N PRO A 264 -4.45 12.99 20.55
CA PRO A 264 -5.60 12.24 20.07
C PRO A 264 -6.42 13.03 19.04
N ASN A 265 -7.11 12.31 18.15
CA ASN A 265 -8.07 12.84 17.17
C ASN A 265 -7.52 14.02 16.36
N VAL A 266 -6.29 13.86 15.85
CA VAL A 266 -5.70 14.78 14.90
C VAL A 266 -6.53 14.73 13.60
N PRO A 267 -7.12 15.84 13.14
CA PRO A 267 -8.08 15.80 12.03
C PRO A 267 -7.41 15.74 10.65
N PRO A 268 -8.09 15.20 9.62
CA PRO A 268 -7.73 15.29 8.22
C PRO A 268 -7.38 16.71 7.79
N CYS A 269 -6.42 16.83 6.87
CA CYS A 269 -6.03 18.14 6.36
C CYS A 269 -5.57 18.11 4.90
N PHE A 270 -6.26 18.86 4.03
CA PHE A 270 -5.98 18.91 2.58
C PHE A 270 -5.47 20.29 2.13
N SER A 271 -4.77 21.00 3.01
CA SER A 271 -4.30 22.37 2.73
C SER A 271 -2.78 22.45 2.81
N ASP A 272 -2.20 23.45 2.15
CA ASP A 272 -0.75 23.73 2.25
C ASP A 272 -0.33 24.26 3.63
N ALA A 273 -1.29 24.59 4.50
CA ALA A 273 -1.08 25.16 5.81
C ALA A 273 -1.48 24.21 6.95
N CYS A 274 -1.30 22.90 6.78
CA CYS A 274 -1.62 21.93 7.83
C CYS A 274 -0.79 22.16 9.10
N PRO A 275 -1.41 22.10 10.30
CA PRO A 275 -0.68 22.21 11.56
C PRO A 275 0.35 21.09 11.72
N ASN A 276 1.40 21.40 12.47
CA ASN A 276 2.41 20.44 12.88
C ASN A 276 2.15 19.97 14.32
N TYR A 277 2.31 18.67 14.54
CA TYR A 277 2.05 17.95 15.77
C TYR A 277 3.32 17.26 16.24
N GLY A 278 3.61 17.34 17.53
CA GLY A 278 4.75 16.63 18.11
C GLY A 278 5.18 17.26 19.43
N PRO A 279 5.76 16.47 20.33
CA PRO A 279 6.19 16.96 21.62
C PRO A 279 7.48 17.78 21.52
N ASP A 280 7.77 18.56 22.56
CA ASP A 280 9.05 19.28 22.71
C ASP A 280 10.14 18.42 23.37
N VAL A 281 10.02 17.09 23.29
CA VAL A 281 11.01 16.14 23.80
C VAL A 281 11.51 15.21 22.69
N PRO A 282 12.77 14.75 22.75
CA PRO A 282 13.30 13.82 21.77
C PRO A 282 12.67 12.43 21.85
N VAL A 283 12.21 11.93 20.72
CA VAL A 283 11.54 10.63 20.57
C VAL A 283 12.32 9.74 19.61
N ASP A 284 12.19 8.42 19.76
CA ASP A 284 12.78 7.41 18.88
C ASP A 284 11.74 6.58 18.11
N GLY A 285 10.45 6.86 18.33
CA GLY A 285 9.38 6.25 17.56
C GLY A 285 8.10 7.08 17.62
N VAL A 286 7.29 6.99 16.56
CA VAL A 286 5.92 7.50 16.54
C VAL A 286 5.00 6.38 16.06
N ILE A 287 3.85 6.19 16.70
CA ILE A 287 2.79 5.30 16.24
C ILE A 287 1.58 6.15 15.86
N GLU A 288 1.06 5.94 14.65
CA GLU A 288 -0.22 6.47 14.20
C GLU A 288 -1.28 5.38 14.21
N LEU A 289 -2.38 5.62 14.93
CA LEU A 289 -3.58 4.78 14.95
C LEU A 289 -4.78 5.59 14.46
N LYS A 290 -5.90 4.92 14.18
CA LYS A 290 -7.19 5.58 13.93
C LYS A 290 -7.55 6.50 15.09
N GLY A 291 -8.15 7.65 14.79
CA GLY A 291 -8.60 8.65 15.77
C GLY A 291 -9.47 8.04 16.87
N GLY A 292 -9.12 8.32 18.13
CA GLY A 292 -9.80 7.82 19.31
C GLY A 292 -9.33 6.44 19.78
N ARG A 293 -8.57 5.72 18.95
CA ARG A 293 -8.18 4.34 19.23
C ARG A 293 -7.25 4.20 20.44
N ALA A 294 -6.35 5.15 20.67
CA ALA A 294 -5.46 5.12 21.83
C ALA A 294 -6.26 5.19 23.15
N ALA A 295 -7.35 5.96 23.18
CA ALA A 295 -8.23 6.05 24.34
C ALA A 295 -9.03 4.76 24.56
N GLU A 296 -9.54 4.13 23.50
CA GLU A 296 -10.21 2.82 23.57
C GLU A 296 -9.30 1.72 24.10
N LEU A 297 -8.02 1.74 23.70
CA LEU A 297 -6.98 0.84 24.19
C LEU A 297 -6.51 1.17 25.61
N GLY A 298 -6.99 2.27 26.20
CA GLY A 298 -6.65 2.71 27.55
C GLY A 298 -5.22 3.24 27.70
N LEU A 299 -4.57 3.63 26.60
CA LEU A 299 -3.16 4.02 26.56
C LEU A 299 -2.93 5.38 27.24
N LYS A 300 -1.84 5.50 28.00
CA LYS A 300 -1.45 6.71 28.74
C LYS A 300 0.04 7.02 28.59
N VAL A 301 0.38 8.29 28.83
CA VAL A 301 1.78 8.71 28.98
C VAL A 301 2.43 7.93 30.13
N GLY A 302 3.63 7.39 29.86
CA GLY A 302 4.37 6.52 30.77
C GLY A 302 4.16 5.03 30.53
N ASP A 303 3.15 4.63 29.74
CA ASP A 303 2.94 3.23 29.39
C ASP A 303 4.05 2.73 28.47
N ARG A 304 4.35 1.42 28.56
CA ARG A 304 5.30 0.75 27.68
C ARG A 304 4.57 0.06 26.53
N ILE A 305 4.99 0.34 25.31
CA ILE A 305 4.63 -0.44 24.13
C ILE A 305 5.62 -1.61 24.01
N ALA A 306 5.09 -2.82 23.88
CA ALA A 306 5.91 -4.03 23.77
C ALA A 306 5.98 -4.53 22.32
N ASN A 307 7.02 -5.32 22.04
CA ASN A 307 7.29 -5.96 20.76
C ASN A 307 7.53 -4.98 19.59
N LEU A 308 8.09 -3.80 19.88
CA LEU A 308 8.62 -2.91 18.85
C LEU A 308 9.98 -3.44 18.34
N PRO A 309 10.34 -3.14 17.07
CA PRO A 309 11.59 -3.57 16.47
C PRO A 309 12.83 -2.88 17.06
#